data_AF-A0A945NHE1-F1
#
_entry.id   AF-A0A945NHE1-F1
#
_cell.length_a   1.000
_cell.length_b   1.000
_cell.length_c   1.000
_cell.angle_alpha   90.00
_cell.angle_beta   90.00
_cell.angle_gamma   90.00
#
_symmetry.space_group_name_H-M   'P 1'
#
loop_
_entity.id
_entity.type
_entity.pdbx_description
1 polymer ?
#
loop_
_entity_poly.entity_id
_entity_poly.type
_entity_poly.pdbx_seq_one_letter_code
_entity_poly.pdbx_strand_id
1 'polypeptide(L)'
;TELAAYIRGLGFSAIADHNGTGDVQAIPALYACGMGELGKHGSLVHPEFGPSFRPGFVITDAPLVTAEPNIFGVQNTCETCRLCEQNCPPGAVRASDDFIITEGVKRWQVDIPTCYEASRFRDEYCHICVDVCPYQHKANGNPERRDIYKSVMKRRKQAGYRTPAWFIEDEAKVLDGSVG
;
A
#
# COMPACT_ATOMS: atom_id res chain seq x y z
N THR A 1 -8.89 -9.64 17.25
CA THR A 1 -8.93 -11.01 17.83
C THR A 1 -10.34 -11.55 18.00
N GLU A 2 -11.38 -10.71 18.05
CA GLU A 2 -12.79 -11.10 18.23
C GLU A 2 -13.30 -12.07 17.16
N LEU A 3 -13.03 -11.81 15.87
CA LEU A 3 -13.45 -12.71 14.78
C LEU A 3 -12.86 -14.12 14.93
N ALA A 4 -11.58 -14.23 15.30
CA ALA A 4 -10.95 -15.53 15.55
C ALA A 4 -11.57 -16.23 16.78
N ALA A 5 -11.92 -15.49 17.83
CA ALA A 5 -12.62 -16.05 19.00
C ALA A 5 -14.01 -16.56 18.64
N TYR A 6 -14.75 -15.80 17.82
CA TYR A 6 -16.04 -16.21 17.29
C TYR A 6 -15.95 -17.50 16.49
N ILE A 7 -15.00 -17.61 15.56
CA ILE A 7 -14.80 -18.82 14.74
C ILE A 7 -14.42 -20.03 15.61
N ARG A 8 -13.59 -19.84 16.64
CA ARG A 8 -13.32 -20.89 17.64
C ARG A 8 -14.58 -21.32 18.40
N GLY A 9 -15.48 -20.39 18.71
CA GLY A 9 -16.78 -20.69 19.29
C GLY A 9 -17.70 -21.53 18.38
N LEU A 10 -17.47 -21.49 17.06
CA LEU A 10 -18.15 -22.36 16.09
C LEU A 10 -17.51 -23.75 15.95
N GLY A 11 -16.42 -24.03 16.67
CA GLY A 11 -15.74 -25.33 16.66
C GLY A 11 -14.59 -25.48 15.67
N PHE A 12 -14.15 -24.39 15.04
CA PHE A 12 -13.04 -24.37 14.08
C PHE A 12 -11.78 -23.76 14.67
N SER A 13 -10.60 -24.20 14.24
CA SER A 13 -9.34 -23.55 14.61
C SER A 13 -9.29 -22.15 14.00
N ALA A 14 -8.84 -21.13 14.74
CA ALA A 14 -8.65 -19.80 14.20
C ALA A 14 -7.58 -18.99 14.93
N ILE A 15 -6.72 -18.31 14.16
CA ILE A 15 -5.63 -17.45 14.64
C ILE A 15 -5.78 -16.07 13.97
N ALA A 16 -5.73 -15.00 14.76
CA ALA A 16 -5.72 -13.65 14.23
C ALA A 16 -4.30 -13.25 13.85
N ASP A 17 -4.14 -12.62 12.69
CA ASP A 17 -2.86 -12.23 12.12
C ASP A 17 -2.94 -10.80 11.54
N HIS A 18 -1.82 -10.08 11.47
CA HIS A 18 -1.70 -8.74 10.88
C HIS A 18 -0.35 -8.54 10.17
N ASN A 19 -0.23 -7.45 9.42
CA ASN A 19 0.90 -7.14 8.53
C ASN A 19 2.29 -6.90 9.18
N GLY A 20 2.47 -7.20 10.47
CA GLY A 20 3.69 -6.87 11.23
C GLY A 20 4.44 -8.05 11.83
N THR A 21 3.76 -9.16 12.09
CA THR A 21 4.28 -10.38 12.71
C THR A 21 3.28 -11.49 12.42
N GLY A 22 3.56 -12.36 11.44
CA GLY A 22 2.53 -13.25 10.92
C GLY A 22 3.03 -14.31 9.95
N ASP A 23 2.21 -15.32 9.74
CA ASP A 23 2.44 -16.41 8.79
C ASP A 23 1.96 -16.06 7.37
N VAL A 24 1.23 -14.95 7.23
CA VAL A 24 0.61 -14.53 5.96
C VAL A 24 1.32 -13.33 5.33
N GLN A 25 1.75 -13.50 4.08
CA GLN A 25 2.09 -12.36 3.24
C GLN A 25 0.82 -11.67 2.73
N ALA A 26 0.60 -10.44 3.21
CA ALA A 26 -0.67 -9.75 3.01
C ALA A 26 -1.06 -9.51 1.55
N ILE A 27 -0.11 -9.06 0.71
CA ILE A 27 -0.43 -8.63 -0.66
C ILE A 27 -0.90 -9.81 -1.54
N PRO A 28 -0.18 -10.95 -1.60
CA PRO A 28 -0.67 -12.13 -2.32
C PRO A 28 -2.02 -12.62 -1.81
N ALA A 29 -2.23 -12.66 -0.48
CA ALA A 29 -3.48 -13.14 0.10
C ALA A 29 -4.69 -12.27 -0.29
N LEU A 30 -4.55 -10.94 -0.20
CA LEU A 30 -5.61 -10.01 -0.58
C LEU A 30 -5.90 -10.03 -2.09
N TYR A 31 -4.86 -10.18 -2.92
CA TYR A 31 -5.02 -10.31 -4.36
C TYR A 31 -5.81 -11.59 -4.70
N ALA A 32 -5.41 -12.73 -4.12
CA ALA A 32 -6.05 -14.02 -4.35
C ALA A 32 -7.53 -14.02 -3.94
N CYS A 33 -7.90 -13.34 -2.85
CA CYS A 33 -9.29 -13.27 -2.40
C CYS A 33 -10.11 -12.13 -3.03
N GLY A 34 -9.62 -11.50 -4.11
CA GLY A 34 -10.39 -10.51 -4.87
C GLY A 34 -10.54 -9.15 -4.18
N MET A 35 -9.75 -8.84 -3.15
CA MET A 35 -9.80 -7.53 -2.47
C MET A 35 -9.23 -6.39 -3.35
N GLY A 36 -8.48 -6.70 -4.41
CA GLY A 36 -8.01 -5.68 -5.33
C GLY A 36 -6.87 -6.13 -6.23
N GLU A 37 -6.25 -5.16 -6.91
CA GLU A 37 -5.10 -5.37 -7.79
C GLU A 37 -3.81 -4.81 -7.18
N LEU A 38 -2.68 -5.40 -7.55
CA LEU A 38 -1.37 -4.85 -7.20
C LEU A 38 -1.12 -3.51 -7.92
N GLY A 39 -0.73 -2.48 -7.18
CA GLY A 39 -0.26 -1.20 -7.74
C GLY A 39 1.26 -1.13 -7.86
N LYS A 40 1.77 -0.26 -8.75
CA LYS A 40 3.21 -0.03 -8.93
C LYS A 40 3.96 0.35 -7.64
N HIS A 41 3.29 1.04 -6.71
CA HIS A 41 3.88 1.39 -5.42
C HIS A 41 4.05 0.20 -4.46
N GLY A 42 3.71 -1.03 -4.87
CA GLY A 42 3.91 -2.26 -4.11
C GLY A 42 2.79 -2.59 -3.11
N SER A 43 1.74 -1.77 -3.03
CA SER A 43 0.55 -2.05 -2.21
C SER A 43 -0.63 -2.47 -3.09
N LEU A 44 -1.59 -3.17 -2.49
CA LEU A 44 -2.84 -3.51 -3.13
C LEU A 44 -3.74 -2.27 -3.23
N VAL A 45 -4.49 -2.15 -4.32
CA VAL A 45 -5.49 -1.12 -4.55
C VAL A 45 -6.87 -1.75 -4.48
N HIS A 46 -7.65 -1.39 -3.48
CA HIS A 46 -9.06 -1.80 -3.34
C HIS A 46 -9.95 -0.90 -4.22
N PRO A 47 -11.02 -1.42 -4.84
CA PRO A 47 -11.95 -0.59 -5.63
C PRO A 47 -12.58 0.52 -4.78
N GLU A 48 -12.98 0.24 -3.55
CA GLU A 48 -13.58 1.29 -2.70
C GLU A 48 -12.56 2.11 -1.89
N PHE A 49 -11.51 1.47 -1.35
CA PHE A 49 -10.64 2.15 -0.39
C PHE A 49 -9.39 2.74 -1.05
N GLY A 50 -9.18 2.48 -2.35
CA GLY A 50 -7.92 2.75 -3.01
C GLY A 50 -6.80 1.96 -2.32
N PRO A 51 -5.57 2.49 -2.32
CA PRO A 51 -4.45 1.88 -1.59
C PRO A 51 -4.39 2.24 -0.10
N SER A 52 -5.30 3.07 0.41
CA SER A 52 -5.26 3.59 1.78
C SER A 52 -6.07 2.71 2.74
N PHE A 53 -5.57 1.51 2.99
CA PHE A 53 -6.12 0.60 3.99
C PHE A 53 -5.02 -0.29 4.59
N ARG A 54 -5.29 -0.87 5.76
CA ARG A 54 -4.39 -1.82 6.43
C ARG A 54 -5.09 -3.17 6.54
N PRO A 55 -4.42 -4.28 6.19
CA PRO A 55 -5.04 -5.58 6.26
C PRO A 55 -4.93 -6.20 7.66
N GLY A 56 -5.94 -7.00 7.99
CA GLY A 56 -5.93 -7.96 9.09
C GLY A 56 -6.48 -9.29 8.58
N PHE A 57 -6.02 -10.38 9.16
CA PHE A 57 -6.34 -11.74 8.71
C PHE A 57 -6.82 -12.61 9.86
N VAL A 58 -7.60 -13.63 9.52
CA VAL A 58 -7.83 -14.78 10.38
C VAL A 58 -7.50 -16.02 9.58
N ILE A 59 -6.56 -16.82 10.08
CA ILE A 59 -6.19 -18.11 9.51
C ILE A 59 -7.05 -19.15 10.20
N THR A 60 -7.79 -19.97 9.45
CA THR A 60 -8.76 -20.93 9.98
C THR A 60 -8.89 -22.16 9.09
N ASP A 61 -9.34 -23.28 9.67
CA ASP A 61 -9.76 -24.49 8.96
C ASP A 61 -11.27 -24.54 8.69
N ALA A 62 -12.01 -23.49 9.05
CA ALA A 62 -13.43 -23.37 8.71
C ALA A 62 -13.62 -23.40 7.18
N PRO A 63 -14.62 -24.12 6.67
CA PRO A 63 -14.92 -24.13 5.25
C PRO A 63 -15.46 -22.76 4.81
N LEU A 64 -14.81 -22.13 3.84
CA LEU A 64 -15.17 -20.82 3.31
C LEU A 64 -15.35 -20.89 1.79
N VAL A 65 -16.23 -20.03 1.27
CA VAL A 65 -16.33 -19.79 -0.18
C VAL A 65 -15.16 -18.91 -0.59
N THR A 66 -14.41 -19.33 -1.61
CA THR A 66 -13.29 -18.56 -2.15
C THR A 66 -13.77 -17.56 -3.20
N ALA A 67 -12.98 -16.50 -3.39
CA ALA A 67 -13.17 -15.52 -4.44
C ALA A 67 -12.03 -15.63 -5.45
N GLU A 68 -12.22 -15.03 -6.62
CA GLU A 68 -11.19 -14.87 -7.64
C GLU A 68 -10.59 -13.45 -7.59
N PRO A 69 -9.38 -13.26 -8.13
CA PRO A 69 -8.79 -11.93 -8.26
C PRO A 69 -9.72 -10.94 -8.97
N ASN A 70 -9.84 -9.74 -8.41
CA ASN A 70 -10.69 -8.67 -8.95
C ASN A 70 -9.86 -7.72 -9.81
N ILE A 71 -10.06 -7.75 -11.13
CA ILE A 71 -9.30 -6.96 -12.11
C ILE A 71 -10.17 -5.82 -12.66
N PHE A 72 -9.77 -4.58 -12.40
CA PHE A 72 -10.47 -3.33 -12.74
C PHE A 72 -9.55 -2.24 -13.36
N GLY A 73 -8.35 -2.62 -13.80
CA GLY A 73 -7.46 -1.81 -14.65
C GLY A 73 -6.35 -1.06 -13.92
N VAL A 74 -5.98 -1.45 -12.69
CA VAL A 74 -4.87 -0.82 -11.94
C VAL A 74 -3.55 -1.06 -12.67
N GLN A 75 -3.30 -2.27 -13.13
CA GLN A 75 -2.08 -2.63 -13.87
C GLN A 75 -1.92 -1.78 -15.13
N ASN A 76 -2.97 -1.66 -15.96
CA ASN A 76 -2.97 -0.82 -17.16
C ASN A 76 -2.67 0.65 -16.85
N THR A 77 -3.20 1.16 -15.74
CA THR A 77 -2.92 2.53 -15.29
C THR A 77 -1.45 2.68 -14.87
N CYS A 78 -0.89 1.68 -14.20
CA CYS A 78 0.48 1.70 -13.68
C CYS A 78 1.56 1.68 -14.77
N GLU A 79 1.26 1.17 -15.97
CA GLU A 79 2.18 1.15 -17.12
C GLU A 79 2.60 2.57 -17.54
N THR A 80 1.69 3.54 -17.46
CA THR A 80 1.92 4.92 -17.92
C THR A 80 1.96 5.94 -16.79
N CYS A 81 1.30 5.67 -15.66
CA CYS A 81 1.34 6.55 -14.50
C CYS A 81 2.75 6.61 -13.88
N ARG A 82 3.21 7.81 -13.52
CA ARG A 82 4.52 8.04 -12.89
C ARG A 82 4.42 8.74 -11.52
N LEU A 83 3.21 8.86 -10.95
CA LEU A 83 3.00 9.68 -9.75
C LEU A 83 3.72 9.14 -8.51
N CYS A 84 3.59 7.86 -8.18
CA CYS A 84 4.26 7.28 -7.01
C CYS A 84 5.79 7.30 -7.14
N GLU A 85 6.29 7.07 -8.35
CA GLU A 85 7.72 7.13 -8.71
C GLU A 85 8.28 8.54 -8.56
N GLN A 86 7.65 9.53 -9.20
CA GLN A 86 8.11 10.93 -9.16
C GLN A 86 7.99 11.58 -7.78
N ASN A 87 7.12 11.07 -6.92
CA ASN A 87 6.91 11.61 -5.58
C ASN A 87 7.59 10.80 -4.48
N CYS A 88 8.25 9.69 -4.80
CA CYS A 88 8.95 8.85 -3.83
C CYS A 88 10.23 9.58 -3.37
N PRO A 89 10.32 10.06 -2.12
CA PRO A 89 11.47 10.84 -1.70
C PRO A 89 12.83 10.13 -1.82
N PRO A 90 12.95 8.84 -1.46
CA PRO A 90 14.21 8.13 -1.60
C PRO A 90 14.37 7.44 -2.97
N GLY A 91 13.43 7.64 -3.91
CA GLY A 91 13.50 6.99 -5.24
C GLY A 91 13.31 5.46 -5.23
N ALA A 92 12.65 4.91 -4.21
CA ALA A 92 12.53 3.46 -4.02
C ALA A 92 11.56 2.74 -4.98
N VAL A 93 10.63 3.47 -5.61
CA VAL A 93 9.65 2.86 -6.55
C VAL A 93 10.28 2.80 -7.94
N ARG A 94 10.40 1.60 -8.51
CA ARG A 94 10.99 1.39 -9.84
C ARG A 94 10.16 2.02 -10.96
N ALA A 95 10.82 2.32 -12.08
CA ALA A 95 10.21 2.86 -13.28
C ALA A 95 9.20 1.88 -13.88
N SER A 96 8.23 2.36 -14.67
CA SER A 96 7.15 1.46 -15.13
C SER A 96 7.58 0.38 -16.14
N ASP A 97 8.75 0.50 -16.75
CA ASP A 97 9.35 -0.51 -17.62
C ASP A 97 10.25 -1.51 -16.85
N ASP A 98 10.49 -1.27 -15.56
CA ASP A 98 11.28 -2.13 -14.68
C ASP A 98 10.35 -2.91 -13.72
N PHE A 99 9.94 -4.09 -14.17
CA PHE A 99 9.10 -5.02 -13.41
C PHE A 99 9.51 -6.47 -13.63
N ILE A 100 9.17 -7.31 -12.67
CA ILE A 100 9.15 -8.76 -12.84
C ILE A 100 7.71 -9.25 -13.02
N ILE A 101 7.54 -10.44 -13.58
CA ILE A 101 6.24 -11.11 -13.63
C ILE A 101 6.25 -12.22 -12.57
N THR A 102 5.20 -12.26 -11.74
CA THR A 102 4.99 -13.33 -10.76
C THR A 102 3.55 -13.79 -10.92
N GLU A 103 3.34 -15.09 -11.23
CA GLU A 103 2.01 -15.67 -11.46
C GLU A 103 1.15 -14.86 -12.46
N GLY A 104 1.77 -14.37 -13.54
CA GLY A 104 1.09 -13.58 -14.58
C GLY A 104 0.81 -12.11 -14.22
N VAL A 105 1.18 -11.65 -13.02
CA VAL A 105 0.98 -10.26 -12.57
C VAL A 105 2.28 -9.46 -12.68
N LYS A 106 2.23 -8.24 -13.23
CA LYS A 106 3.40 -7.35 -13.23
C LYS A 106 3.61 -6.80 -11.83
N ARG A 107 4.83 -7.00 -11.33
CA ARG A 107 5.30 -6.51 -10.04
C ARG A 107 6.47 -5.58 -10.27
N TRP A 108 6.17 -4.28 -10.27
CA TRP A 108 7.18 -3.24 -10.12
C TRP A 108 7.81 -3.41 -8.74
N GLN A 109 9.11 -3.67 -8.74
CA GLN A 109 9.81 -3.85 -7.48
C GLN A 109 9.88 -2.51 -6.76
N VAL A 110 9.85 -2.56 -5.44
CA VAL A 110 10.18 -1.42 -4.58
C VAL A 110 11.48 -1.81 -3.90
N ASP A 111 12.46 -0.91 -3.91
CA ASP A 111 13.66 -1.06 -3.11
C ASP A 111 13.27 -0.98 -1.63
N ILE A 112 13.03 -2.14 -1.02
CA ILE A 112 12.49 -2.25 0.34
C ILE A 112 13.46 -1.69 1.37
N PRO A 113 14.78 -1.98 1.36
CA PRO A 113 15.73 -1.35 2.27
C PRO A 113 15.64 0.18 2.24
N THR A 114 15.76 0.77 1.04
CA THR A 114 15.72 2.23 0.83
C THR A 114 14.36 2.81 1.26
N CYS A 115 13.26 2.15 0.96
CA CYS A 115 11.92 2.55 1.40
C CYS A 115 11.75 2.42 2.92
N TYR A 116 12.31 1.36 3.53
CA TYR A 116 12.14 1.06 4.95
C TYR A 116 12.79 2.13 5.81
N GLU A 117 14.05 2.48 5.56
CA GLU A 117 14.76 3.55 6.29
C GLU A 117 14.02 4.88 6.14
N ALA A 118 13.66 5.22 4.90
CA ALA A 118 12.89 6.41 4.56
C ALA A 118 11.49 6.45 5.18
N SER A 119 10.85 5.31 5.44
CA SER A 119 9.44 5.25 5.85
C SER A 119 9.21 4.91 7.31
N ARG A 120 10.08 4.13 7.94
CA ARG A 120 9.86 3.56 9.29
C ARG A 120 10.61 4.27 10.40
N PHE A 121 11.70 4.96 10.08
CA PHE A 121 12.45 5.71 11.07
C PHE A 121 11.95 7.15 11.19
N ARG A 122 10.64 7.34 11.20
CA ARG A 122 9.99 8.66 11.32
C ARG A 122 8.78 8.52 12.21
N ASP A 123 8.46 9.57 12.97
CA ASP A 123 7.27 9.60 13.83
C ASP A 123 6.00 9.34 13.02
N GLU A 124 5.91 9.98 11.87
CA GLU A 124 4.86 9.76 10.88
C GLU A 124 5.42 8.91 9.74
N TYR A 125 4.95 7.66 9.63
CA TYR A 125 5.37 6.76 8.55
C TYR A 125 5.22 7.41 7.18
N CYS A 126 6.20 7.26 6.28
CA CYS A 126 6.05 7.73 4.90
C CYS A 126 4.97 6.92 4.17
N HIS A 127 4.04 7.63 3.52
CA HIS A 127 2.96 7.04 2.73
C HIS A 127 2.63 7.85 1.46
N ILE A 128 3.55 8.71 1.02
CA ILE A 128 3.34 9.62 -0.12
C ILE A 128 2.96 8.87 -1.40
N CYS A 129 3.58 7.71 -1.67
CA CYS A 129 3.28 6.90 -2.85
C CYS A 129 1.82 6.40 -2.88
N VAL A 130 1.23 6.17 -1.70
CA VAL A 130 -0.18 5.81 -1.51
C VAL A 130 -1.04 7.05 -1.70
N ASP A 131 -0.71 8.18 -1.08
CA ASP A 131 -1.51 9.42 -1.14
C ASP A 131 -1.66 10.01 -2.53
N VAL A 132 -0.60 9.94 -3.34
CA VAL A 132 -0.61 10.44 -4.72
C VAL A 132 -1.24 9.47 -5.72
N CYS A 133 -1.65 8.28 -5.28
CA CYS A 133 -2.28 7.30 -6.17
C CYS A 133 -3.65 7.80 -6.63
N PRO A 134 -3.94 7.84 -7.95
CA PRO A 134 -5.22 8.34 -8.45
C PRO A 134 -6.42 7.49 -7.99
N TYR A 135 -6.18 6.23 -7.60
CA TYR A 135 -7.20 5.34 -7.07
C TYR A 135 -7.68 5.69 -5.65
N GLN A 136 -7.10 6.71 -4.99
CA GLN A 136 -7.66 7.25 -3.75
C GLN A 136 -9.12 7.71 -3.90
N HIS A 137 -9.49 8.17 -5.10
CA HIS A 137 -10.84 8.65 -5.40
C HIS A 137 -11.46 8.09 -6.69
N LYS A 138 -10.65 7.55 -7.62
CA LYS A 138 -11.16 7.08 -8.93
C LYS A 138 -12.18 5.94 -8.83
N ALA A 139 -12.05 5.07 -7.83
CA ALA A 139 -12.79 3.82 -7.79
C ALA A 139 -13.97 3.81 -6.79
N ASN A 140 -14.12 4.84 -5.93
CA ASN A 140 -15.19 4.93 -4.92
C ASN A 140 -16.20 6.06 -5.14
N GLY A 141 -15.93 7.02 -6.02
CA GLY A 141 -16.83 8.15 -6.27
C GLY A 141 -17.06 9.07 -5.06
N ASN A 142 -16.29 8.93 -3.98
CA ASN A 142 -16.48 9.69 -2.75
C ASN A 142 -15.98 11.14 -2.91
N PRO A 143 -16.86 12.17 -2.78
CA PRO A 143 -16.48 13.57 -2.99
C PRO A 143 -15.41 14.07 -2.02
N GLU A 144 -15.48 13.66 -0.75
CA GLU A 144 -14.53 14.06 0.29
C GLU A 144 -13.13 13.51 -0.02
N ARG A 145 -13.03 12.21 -0.34
CA ARG A 145 -11.74 11.60 -0.74
C ARG A 145 -11.16 12.25 -1.99
N ARG A 146 -12.00 12.61 -2.97
CA ARG A 146 -11.59 13.37 -4.16
C ARG A 146 -11.02 14.73 -3.79
N ASP A 147 -11.65 15.44 -2.87
CA ASP A 147 -11.22 16.79 -2.49
C ASP A 147 -9.95 16.76 -1.63
N ILE A 148 -9.81 15.77 -0.74
CA ILE A 148 -8.55 15.46 -0.04
C ILE A 148 -7.44 15.16 -1.05
N TYR A 149 -7.69 14.27 -2.02
CA TYR A 149 -6.72 13.94 -3.06
C TYR A 149 -6.28 15.17 -3.85
N LYS A 150 -7.22 16.03 -4.27
CA LYS A 150 -6.90 17.30 -4.95
C LYS A 150 -6.03 18.21 -4.07
N SER A 151 -6.31 18.30 -2.78
CA SER A 151 -5.52 19.08 -1.82
C SER A 151 -4.09 18.55 -1.71
N VAL A 152 -3.92 17.24 -1.56
CA VAL A 152 -2.61 16.56 -1.58
C VAL A 152 -1.87 16.89 -2.88
N MET A 153 -2.49 16.63 -4.03
CA MET A 153 -1.85 16.84 -5.33
C MET A 153 -1.50 18.31 -5.59
N LYS A 154 -2.30 19.26 -5.12
CA LYS A 154 -1.98 20.70 -5.19
C LYS A 154 -0.71 21.02 -4.41
N ARG A 155 -0.60 20.53 -3.17
CA ARG A 155 0.61 20.72 -2.35
C ARG A 155 1.84 20.08 -3.00
N ARG A 156 1.70 18.87 -3.54
CA ARG A 156 2.78 18.16 -4.24
C ARG A 156 3.24 18.92 -5.49
N LYS A 157 2.30 19.44 -6.29
CA LYS A 157 2.60 20.27 -7.46
C LYS A 157 3.33 21.56 -7.09
N GLN A 158 2.90 22.24 -6.02
CA GLN A 158 3.57 23.46 -5.52
C GLN A 158 5.01 23.19 -5.07
N ALA A 159 5.27 22.00 -4.50
CA ALA A 159 6.62 21.55 -4.16
C ALA A 159 7.43 21.03 -5.37
N GLY A 160 6.86 21.06 -6.59
CA GLY A 160 7.51 20.54 -7.79
C GLY A 160 7.71 19.02 -7.78
N TYR A 161 6.85 18.29 -7.07
CA TYR A 161 6.96 16.84 -6.82
C TYR A 161 8.24 16.40 -6.11
N ARG A 162 8.99 17.34 -5.52
CA ARG A 162 10.24 17.07 -4.80
C ARG A 162 9.98 16.38 -3.48
N THR A 163 11.03 15.75 -2.94
CA THR A 163 11.10 15.38 -1.53
C THR A 163 10.65 16.57 -0.67
N PRO A 164 9.63 16.40 0.18
CA PRO A 164 9.19 17.48 1.06
C PRO A 164 10.34 17.95 1.98
N ALA A 165 10.38 19.24 2.33
CA ALA A 165 11.43 19.76 3.21
C ALA A 165 11.45 19.06 4.58
N TRP A 166 10.27 18.81 5.16
CA TRP A 166 10.10 18.03 6.39
C TRP A 166 10.67 16.61 6.29
N PHE A 167 10.78 16.05 5.08
CA PHE A 167 11.37 14.73 4.89
C PHE A 167 12.90 14.74 5.11
N ILE A 168 13.57 15.86 4.83
CA ILE A 168 15.03 16.00 4.94
C ILE A 168 15.43 16.30 6.40
N GLU A 169 14.64 17.11 7.11
CA GLU A 169 14.92 17.54 8.49
C GLU A 169 14.97 16.37 9.49
N ASP A 170 14.25 15.27 9.22
CA ASP A 170 14.28 14.07 10.06
C ASP A 170 15.41 13.10 9.69
N GLU A 171 15.86 13.03 8.43
CA GLU A 171 16.88 12.04 8.04
C GLU A 171 18.22 12.27 8.77
N ALA A 172 18.63 13.53 8.95
CA ALA A 172 19.81 13.87 9.74
C ALA A 172 19.68 13.47 11.22
N LYS A 173 18.48 13.64 11.80
CA LYS A 173 18.17 13.28 13.20
C LYS A 173 18.02 11.78 13.43
N VAL A 174 17.58 11.06 12.41
CA VAL A 174 17.45 9.61 12.41
C VAL A 174 18.82 8.95 12.37
N LEU A 175 19.73 9.48 11.55
CA LEU A 175 21.09 8.95 11.41
C LEU A 175 22.00 9.29 12.59
N ASP A 176 21.74 10.37 13.34
CA ASP A 176 22.49 10.73 14.53
C ASP A 176 21.90 10.16 15.85
N GLY A 177 20.76 9.46 15.77
CA GLY A 177 20.10 8.84 16.92
C GLY A 177 19.43 9.82 17.89
N SER A 178 19.15 11.05 17.46
CA SER A 178 18.54 12.10 18.29
C SER A 178 17.00 12.08 18.33
N VAL A 179 16.36 11.07 17.72
CA VAL A 179 14.91 10.86 17.83
C VAL A 179 14.63 10.08 19.13
N GLY A 180 14.13 10.79 20.14
CA GLY A 180 13.74 10.26 21.46
C GLY A 180 12.25 10.03 21.61
#